data_AF-K4KYT3-F1
#
_entry.id   AF-K4KYT3-F1
#
_cell.length_a   1.000
_cell.length_b   1.000
_cell.length_c   1.000
_cell.angle_alpha   90.00
_cell.angle_beta   90.00
_cell.angle_gamma   90.00
#
_symmetry.space_group_name_H-M   'P 1'
#
loop_
_entity.id
_entity.type
_entity.pdbx_description
1 polymer ?
#
loop_
_entity_poly.entity_id
_entity_poly.type
_entity_poly.pdbx_seq_one_letter_code
_entity_poly.pdbx_strand_id
1 'polypeptide(L)'
;MKVRTLATTLLMTFAASATFAATCDNAALPAMPGIPAADERSFESMLAAQNDVKTYVTASKEYLKCVRSSSRHNALVDQIYAVADEYNTALAEFQASTR
;
A
#
# COMPACT_ATOMS: atom_id res chain seq x y z
N MET A 1 -27.05 -69.58 8.87
CA MET A 1 -27.00 -68.16 9.30
C MET A 1 -25.75 -67.54 8.69
N LYS A 2 -25.87 -66.51 7.85
CA LYS A 2 -24.73 -65.81 7.22
C LYS A 2 -24.70 -64.38 7.73
N VAL A 3 -23.76 -64.08 8.62
CA VAL A 3 -23.47 -62.73 9.11
C VAL A 3 -22.82 -61.97 7.96
N ARG A 4 -23.49 -60.93 7.46
CA ARG A 4 -22.93 -60.00 6.46
C ARG A 4 -22.27 -58.85 7.22
N THR A 5 -20.95 -58.89 7.32
CA THR A 5 -20.12 -57.86 7.95
C THR A 5 -20.22 -56.57 7.14
N LEU A 6 -20.81 -55.54 7.73
CA LEU A 6 -20.83 -54.17 7.22
C LEU A 6 -19.44 -53.57 7.39
N ALA A 7 -18.70 -53.40 6.30
CA ALA A 7 -17.42 -52.70 6.29
C ALA A 7 -17.67 -51.21 6.05
N THR A 8 -17.77 -50.44 7.13
CA THR A 8 -17.92 -48.99 7.11
C THR A 8 -16.54 -48.35 6.93
N THR A 9 -16.16 -48.03 5.70
CA THR A 9 -14.90 -47.33 5.40
C THR A 9 -15.05 -45.85 5.76
N LEU A 10 -14.51 -45.48 6.93
CA LEU A 10 -14.41 -44.09 7.39
C LEU A 10 -13.32 -43.37 6.58
N LEU A 11 -13.73 -42.65 5.53
CA LEU A 11 -12.85 -41.72 4.80
C LEU A 11 -12.54 -40.50 5.71
N MET A 12 -11.30 -40.41 6.21
CA MET A 12 -10.76 -39.17 6.77
C MET A 12 -10.52 -38.17 5.64
N THR A 13 -11.42 -37.21 5.48
CA THR A 13 -11.22 -36.03 4.64
C THR A 13 -10.30 -35.05 5.37
N PHE A 14 -9.00 -35.11 5.04
CA PHE A 14 -8.03 -34.10 5.44
C PHE A 14 -8.28 -32.83 4.60
N ALA A 15 -9.17 -31.96 5.08
CA ALA A 15 -9.36 -30.63 4.50
C ALA A 15 -8.12 -29.79 4.79
N ALA A 16 -7.14 -29.82 3.87
CA ALA A 16 -6.03 -28.90 3.88
C ALA A 16 -6.59 -27.47 3.65
N SER A 17 -6.78 -26.73 4.73
CA SER A 17 -7.01 -25.29 4.67
C SER A 17 -5.71 -24.64 4.19
N ALA A 18 -5.58 -24.53 2.87
CA ALA A 18 -4.59 -23.68 2.22
C ALA A 18 -4.84 -22.24 2.71
N THR A 19 -4.12 -21.86 3.76
CA THR A 19 -4.13 -20.49 4.25
C THR A 19 -3.38 -19.71 3.18
N PHE A 20 -4.11 -19.00 2.33
CA PHE A 20 -3.53 -18.16 1.30
C PHE A 20 -2.47 -17.27 1.93
N ALA A 21 -1.21 -17.47 1.56
CA ALA A 21 -0.18 -16.47 1.76
C ALA A 21 -0.60 -15.28 0.91
N ALA A 22 -1.31 -14.32 1.51
CA ALA A 22 -1.62 -13.04 0.89
C ALA A 22 -0.29 -12.30 0.70
N THR A 23 0.39 -12.58 -0.42
CA THR A 23 1.44 -11.72 -0.93
C THR A 23 0.74 -10.45 -1.37
N CYS A 24 1.16 -9.29 -0.85
CA CYS A 24 0.64 -8.01 -1.34
C CYS A 24 0.73 -7.99 -2.87
N ASP A 25 -0.39 -7.71 -3.53
CA ASP A 25 -0.41 -7.53 -4.97
C ASP A 25 0.46 -6.31 -5.30
N ASN A 26 1.50 -6.49 -6.12
CA ASN A 26 2.34 -5.37 -6.53
C ASN A 26 1.55 -4.35 -7.37
N ALA A 27 0.47 -4.77 -8.04
CA ALA A 27 -0.44 -3.86 -8.75
C ALA A 27 -1.25 -2.96 -7.79
N ALA A 28 -1.34 -3.31 -6.50
CA ALA A 28 -1.96 -2.48 -5.47
C ALA A 28 -0.99 -1.46 -4.85
N LEU A 29 0.28 -1.42 -5.29
CA LEU A 29 1.22 -0.40 -4.85
C LEU A 29 0.79 0.96 -5.44
N PRO A 30 0.56 1.99 -4.61
CA PRO A 30 0.14 3.29 -5.10
C PRO A 30 1.23 3.95 -5.96
N ALA A 31 0.82 4.61 -7.04
CA ALA A 31 1.73 5.41 -7.85
C ALA A 31 2.20 6.65 -7.08
N MET A 32 3.50 6.94 -7.14
CA MET A 32 4.08 8.12 -6.50
C MET A 32 3.54 9.39 -7.17
N PRO A 33 3.05 10.37 -6.40
CA PRO A 33 2.53 11.62 -6.96
C PRO A 33 3.68 12.48 -7.48
N GLY A 34 3.40 13.30 -8.50
CA GLY A 34 4.33 14.30 -8.97
C GLY A 34 4.21 15.58 -8.15
N ILE A 35 5.35 16.16 -7.75
CA ILE A 35 5.41 17.49 -7.14
C ILE A 35 5.76 18.50 -8.24
N PRO A 36 5.01 19.59 -8.42
CA PRO A 36 5.24 20.54 -9.51
C PRO A 36 6.61 21.23 -9.39
N ALA A 37 7.26 21.42 -10.54
CA ALA A 37 8.53 22.13 -10.65
C ALA A 37 8.36 23.61 -10.28
N ALA A 38 9.44 24.29 -9.87
CA ALA A 38 9.38 25.64 -9.31
C ALA A 38 8.65 26.67 -10.19
N ASP A 39 8.81 26.57 -11.52
CA ASP A 39 8.17 27.42 -12.53
C ASP A 39 6.72 27.04 -12.85
N GLU A 40 6.29 25.83 -12.49
CA GLU A 40 4.92 25.32 -12.66
C GLU A 40 4.04 25.55 -11.42
N ARG A 41 4.64 25.97 -10.30
CA ARG A 41 3.96 26.16 -9.02
C ARG A 41 3.00 27.36 -9.06
N SER A 42 1.72 27.04 -9.16
CA SER A 42 0.59 27.89 -8.83
C SER A 42 -0.14 27.40 -7.57
N PHE A 43 -0.97 28.24 -6.97
CA PHE A 43 -1.83 27.82 -5.85
C PHE A 43 -2.68 26.59 -6.20
N GLU A 44 -3.23 26.54 -7.41
CA GLU A 44 -4.01 25.42 -7.91
C GLU A 44 -3.18 24.14 -8.02
N SER A 45 -1.99 24.22 -8.64
CA SER A 45 -1.10 23.06 -8.79
C SER A 45 -0.60 22.52 -7.44
N MET A 46 -0.30 23.40 -6.49
CA MET A 46 0.16 23.01 -5.15
C MET A 46 -0.96 22.42 -4.30
N LEU A 47 -2.20 22.86 -4.49
CA LEU A 47 -3.38 22.25 -3.87
C LEU A 47 -3.68 20.88 -4.50
N ALA A 48 -3.55 20.73 -5.82
CA ALA A 48 -3.69 19.45 -6.50
C ALA A 48 -2.63 18.46 -5.98
N ALA A 49 -1.36 18.87 -5.95
CA ALA A 49 -0.27 18.07 -5.40
C ALA A 49 -0.51 17.66 -3.94
N GLN A 50 -1.07 18.55 -3.11
CA GLN A 50 -1.45 18.22 -1.73
C GLN A 50 -2.43 17.03 -1.67
N ASN A 51 -3.46 17.08 -2.52
CA ASN A 51 -4.49 16.04 -2.56
C ASN A 51 -3.93 14.72 -3.07
N ASP A 52 -3.02 14.77 -4.04
CA ASP A 52 -2.35 13.58 -4.58
C ASP A 52 -1.42 12.94 -3.54
N VAL A 53 -0.62 13.75 -2.83
CA VAL A 53 0.22 13.28 -1.71
C VAL A 53 -0.64 12.65 -0.62
N LYS A 54 -1.75 13.29 -0.23
CA LYS A 54 -2.69 12.74 0.77
C LYS A 54 -3.27 11.40 0.32
N THR A 55 -3.65 11.29 -0.95
CA THR A 55 -4.20 10.07 -1.54
C THR A 55 -3.15 8.96 -1.54
N TYR A 56 -1.94 9.27 -2.00
CA TYR A 56 -0.80 8.36 -2.00
C TYR A 56 -0.45 7.85 -0.58
N VAL A 57 -0.34 8.75 0.40
CA VAL A 57 -0.06 8.37 1.80
C VAL A 57 -1.16 7.45 2.33
N THR A 58 -2.42 7.76 2.05
CA THR A 58 -3.57 6.97 2.52
C THR A 58 -3.55 5.57 1.91
N ALA A 59 -3.42 5.47 0.58
CA ALA A 59 -3.37 4.19 -0.12
C ALA A 59 -2.12 3.38 0.29
N SER A 60 -0.99 4.04 0.52
CA SER A 60 0.25 3.37 0.93
C SER A 60 0.15 2.81 2.35
N LYS A 61 -0.51 3.52 3.27
CA LYS A 61 -0.81 3.00 4.60
C LYS A 61 -1.70 1.76 4.56
N GLU A 62 -2.69 1.73 3.68
CA GLU A 62 -3.51 0.53 3.47
C GLU A 62 -2.68 -0.62 2.91
N TYR A 63 -1.83 -0.35 1.93
CA TYR A 63 -0.91 -1.33 1.35
C TYR A 63 0.05 -1.91 2.40
N LEU A 64 0.63 -1.06 3.26
CA LEU A 64 1.56 -1.48 4.31
C LEU A 64 0.98 -2.51 5.28
N LYS A 65 -0.35 -2.58 5.44
CA LYS A 65 -1.03 -3.58 6.29
C LYS A 65 -0.81 -5.02 5.82
N CYS A 66 -0.59 -5.24 4.51
CA CYS A 66 -0.30 -6.59 3.99
C CYS A 66 1.20 -6.90 3.94
N VAL A 67 2.09 -5.90 4.05
CA VAL A 67 3.53 -6.08 3.84
C VAL A 67 4.16 -6.76 5.05
N ARG A 68 4.49 -8.04 4.91
CA ARG A 68 5.02 -8.86 6.03
C ARG A 68 6.52 -8.69 6.28
N SER A 69 7.29 -8.29 5.27
CA SER A 69 8.73 -8.08 5.40
C SER A 69 9.01 -6.71 6.03
N SER A 70 9.67 -6.69 7.19
CA SER A 70 10.05 -5.44 7.87
C SER A 70 10.95 -4.56 7.02
N SER A 71 11.90 -5.14 6.28
CA SER A 71 12.77 -4.37 5.38
C SER A 71 11.98 -3.69 4.27
N ARG A 72 11.04 -4.41 3.64
CA ARG A 72 10.17 -3.85 2.60
C ARG A 72 9.19 -2.82 3.17
N HIS A 73 8.64 -3.08 4.37
CA HIS A 73 7.77 -2.15 5.06
C HIS A 73 8.49 -0.82 5.34
N ASN A 74 9.70 -0.89 5.91
CA ASN A 74 10.50 0.31 6.21
C ASN A 74 10.86 1.07 4.93
N ALA A 75 11.30 0.39 3.88
CA ALA A 75 11.61 1.04 2.61
C ALA A 75 10.41 1.79 2.00
N LEU A 76 9.20 1.25 2.16
CA LEU A 76 7.97 1.90 1.72
C LEU A 76 7.58 3.07 2.64
N VAL A 77 7.77 2.94 3.96
CA VAL A 77 7.58 4.04 4.90
C VAL A 77 8.55 5.20 4.61
N ASP A 78 9.81 4.90 4.32
CA ASP A 78 10.82 5.90 3.93
C ASP A 78 10.41 6.64 2.64
N GLN A 79 9.86 5.92 1.65
CA GLN A 79 9.32 6.53 0.43
C GLN A 79 8.14 7.46 0.72
N ILE A 80 7.21 7.04 1.60
CA ILE A 80 6.07 7.89 2.01
C ILE A 80 6.57 9.18 2.63
N TYR A 81 7.58 9.12 3.50
CA TYR A 81 8.17 10.30 4.11
C TYR A 81 8.91 11.19 3.10
N ALA A 82 9.67 10.60 2.18
CA ALA A 82 10.38 11.35 1.15
C ALA A 82 9.42 12.19 0.28
N VAL A 83 8.30 11.60 -0.15
CA VAL A 83 7.27 12.32 -0.93
C VAL A 83 6.64 13.45 -0.12
N ALA A 84 6.36 13.22 1.16
CA ALA A 84 5.80 14.26 2.03
C ALA A 84 6.79 15.42 2.24
N ASP A 85 8.08 15.11 2.41
CA ASP A 85 9.15 16.10 2.59
C ASP A 85 9.39 16.92 1.32
N GLU A 86 9.36 16.28 0.16
CA GLU A 86 9.46 16.95 -1.14
C GLU A 86 8.32 17.95 -1.34
N TYR A 87 7.08 17.54 -1.05
CA TYR A 87 5.92 18.44 -1.08
C TYR A 87 6.07 19.60 -0.09
N ASN A 88 6.47 19.33 1.15
CA ASN A 88 6.61 20.37 2.18
C ASN A 88 7.70 21.38 1.82
N THR A 89 8.81 20.92 1.24
CA THR A 89 9.87 21.79 0.73
C THR A 89 9.35 22.67 -0.40
N ALA A 90 8.69 22.09 -1.41
CA ALA A 90 8.09 22.85 -2.50
C ALA A 90 7.04 23.86 -2.01
N LEU A 91 6.27 23.51 -0.98
CA LEU A 91 5.29 24.41 -0.35
C LEU A 91 5.95 25.57 0.36
N ALA A 92 7.00 25.33 1.13
CA ALA A 92 7.75 26.38 1.81
C ALA A 92 8.38 27.37 0.81
N GLU A 93 8.97 26.86 -0.27
CA GLU A 93 9.52 27.66 -1.35
C GLU A 93 8.46 28.53 -2.04
N PHE A 94 7.31 27.92 -2.38
CA PHE A 94 6.19 28.64 -3.00
C PHE A 94 5.63 29.74 -2.09
N GLN A 95 5.50 29.47 -0.79
CA GLN A 95 5.06 30.46 0.20
C GLN A 95 6.08 31.60 0.38
N ALA A 96 7.37 31.31 0.29
CA ALA A 96 8.42 32.31 0.37
C ALA A 96 8.44 33.22 -0.88
N SER A 97 8.10 32.70 -2.07
CA SER A 97 8.06 33.49 -3.31
C SER A 97 6.80 34.33 -3.49
N THR A 98 5.74 34.06 -2.72
CA THR A 98 4.47 34.83 -2.76
C THR A 98 4.34 35.88 -1.65
N ARG A 99 5.34 35.99 -0.76
CA ARG A 99 5.43 37.02 0.27
C ARG A 99 6.18 38.24 -0.25
#